data_AF-A0A839TRJ6-F1
#
_entry.id   AF-A0A839TRJ6-F1
#
_cell.length_a   1.000
_cell.length_b   1.000
_cell.length_c   1.000
_cell.angle_alpha   90.00
_cell.angle_beta   90.00
_cell.angle_gamma   90.00
#
_symmetry.space_group_name_H-M   'P 1'
#
loop_
_entity.id
_entity.type
_entity.pdbx_description
1 polymer ?
#
loop_
_entity_poly.entity_id
_entity_poly.type
_entity_poly.pdbx_seq_one_letter_code
_entity_poly.pdbx_strand_id
1 'polypeptide(L)'
;MDFNIIKGILVWTGSGAILLFVLMFVDSLFTKYKDFEEVKAGNMAVTSRLVIKLLSQGYILSVSIRTSNNLLEALVVSIVSFLILLVLEAIVRVLMRWWAKLDLDAGTQQGKVGYGLFAGTLHLVGALIITACL
;
A
#
# COMPACT_ATOMS: atom_id res chain seq x y z
N MET A 1 -23.81 22.66 1.86
CA MET A 1 -22.42 22.42 1.44
C MET A 1 -22.18 23.28 0.21
N ASP A 2 -21.18 24.16 0.23
CA ASP A 2 -20.90 25.08 -0.88
C ASP A 2 -20.43 24.31 -2.13
N PHE A 3 -20.74 24.82 -3.33
CA PHE A 3 -20.36 24.22 -4.61
C PHE A 3 -18.83 24.11 -4.75
N ASN A 4 -18.09 25.05 -4.15
CA ASN A 4 -16.63 25.00 -4.10
C ASN A 4 -16.11 23.81 -3.28
N ILE A 5 -16.80 23.46 -2.19
CA ILE A 5 -16.46 22.29 -1.36
C ILE A 5 -16.72 21.00 -2.14
N ILE A 6 -17.86 20.91 -2.86
CA ILE A 6 -18.18 19.75 -3.71
C ILE A 6 -17.12 19.56 -4.79
N LYS A 7 -16.73 20.63 -5.50
CA LYS A 7 -15.65 20.60 -6.49
C LYS A 7 -14.34 20.13 -5.88
N GLY A 8 -13.98 20.65 -4.70
CA GLY A 8 -12.79 20.23 -3.96
C GLY A 8 -12.80 18.73 -3.71
N ILE A 9 -13.87 18.20 -3.11
CA ILE A 9 -14.00 16.76 -2.82
C ILE A 9 -13.84 15.93 -4.11
N LEU A 10 -14.50 16.31 -5.20
CA LEU A 10 -14.40 15.59 -6.48
C LEU A 10 -12.96 15.56 -7.02
N VAL A 11 -12.26 16.70 -7.01
CA VAL A 11 -10.88 16.79 -7.50
C VAL A 11 -9.93 15.97 -6.63
N TRP A 12 -10.07 16.07 -5.30
CA TRP A 12 -9.25 15.32 -4.35
C TRP A 12 -9.47 13.81 -4.47
N THR A 13 -10.73 13.36 -4.47
CA THR A 13 -11.06 11.95 -4.60
C THR A 13 -10.63 11.39 -5.96
N GLY A 14 -10.88 12.12 -7.06
CA GLY A 14 -10.48 11.68 -8.40
C GLY A 14 -8.96 11.56 -8.55
N SER A 15 -8.22 12.59 -8.12
CA SER A 15 -6.75 12.58 -8.18
C SER A 15 -6.15 11.49 -7.28
N GLY A 16 -6.71 11.32 -6.08
CA GLY A 16 -6.30 10.29 -5.15
C GLY A 16 -6.55 8.86 -5.67
N ALA A 17 -7.70 8.62 -6.30
CA ALA A 17 -8.03 7.33 -6.89
C ALA A 17 -7.08 6.98 -8.06
N ILE A 18 -6.78 7.95 -8.93
CA ILE A 18 -5.81 7.77 -10.02
C ILE A 18 -4.42 7.46 -9.45
N LEU A 19 -3.96 8.23 -8.45
CA LEU A 19 -2.67 8.01 -7.82
C LEU A 19 -2.61 6.61 -7.20
N LEU A 20 -3.62 6.21 -6.44
CA LEU A 20 -3.68 4.89 -5.82
C LEU A 20 -3.58 3.77 -6.85
N PHE A 21 -4.27 3.90 -7.99
CA PHE A 21 -4.17 2.92 -9.07
C PHE A 21 -2.76 2.84 -9.66
N VAL A 22 -2.11 3.99 -9.90
CA VAL A 22 -0.72 4.03 -10.39
C VAL A 22 0.24 3.37 -9.39
N LEU A 23 0.06 3.64 -8.10
CA LEU A 23 0.91 3.08 -7.05
C LEU A 23 0.70 1.58 -6.87
N MET A 24 -0.53 1.09 -6.97
CA MET A 24 -0.82 -0.34 -7.00
C MET A 24 -0.13 -1.01 -8.20
N PHE A 25 -0.18 -0.38 -9.38
CA PHE A 25 0.52 -0.90 -10.55
C PHE A 25 2.03 -0.97 -10.29
N VAL A 26 2.64 0.10 -9.76
CA VAL A 26 4.07 0.12 -9.43
C VAL A 26 4.43 -0.95 -8.40
N ASP A 27 3.67 -1.08 -7.30
CA ASP A 27 3.90 -2.10 -6.27
C ASP A 27 3.84 -3.52 -6.84
N SER A 28 2.91 -3.78 -7.77
CA SER A 28 2.80 -5.09 -8.44
C SER A 28 3.99 -5.45 -9.33
N LEU A 29 4.83 -4.48 -9.70
CA LEU A 29 6.09 -4.77 -10.41
C LEU A 29 7.19 -5.30 -9.47
N PHE A 30 7.05 -5.06 -8.15
CA PHE A 30 7.99 -5.50 -7.12
C PHE A 30 7.52 -6.77 -6.39
N THR A 31 6.33 -7.28 -6.69
CA THR A 31 5.86 -8.58 -6.22
C THR A 31 6.43 -9.70 -7.10
N LYS A 32 6.73 -10.85 -6.49
CA LYS A 32 7.35 -12.00 -7.21
C LYS A 32 6.35 -12.86 -7.97
N TYR A 33 5.07 -12.53 -7.87
CA TYR A 33 3.95 -13.25 -8.43
C TYR A 33 2.92 -12.24 -8.91
N LYS A 34 1.99 -12.68 -9.77
CA LYS A 34 1.02 -11.78 -10.38
C LYS A 34 -0.21 -11.64 -9.49
N ASP A 35 -0.26 -10.57 -8.70
CA ASP A 35 -1.30 -10.35 -7.68
C ASP A 35 -2.73 -10.59 -8.22
N PHE A 36 -3.08 -9.97 -9.35
CA PHE A 36 -4.44 -10.08 -9.90
C PHE A 36 -4.76 -11.46 -10.49
N GLU A 37 -3.77 -12.23 -10.97
CA GLU A 37 -4.01 -13.61 -11.43
C GLU A 37 -4.28 -14.52 -10.24
N GLU A 38 -3.50 -14.37 -9.16
CA GLU A 38 -3.67 -15.11 -7.91
C GLU A 38 -5.01 -14.80 -7.22
N VAL A 39 -5.42 -13.52 -7.18
CA VAL A 39 -6.73 -13.11 -6.66
C VAL A 39 -7.87 -13.74 -7.48
N LYS A 40 -7.78 -13.72 -8.82
CA LYS A 40 -8.77 -14.37 -9.69
C LYS A 40 -8.82 -15.88 -9.50
N ALA A 41 -7.68 -16.50 -9.18
CA ALA A 41 -7.59 -17.93 -8.85
C ALA A 41 -8.12 -18.28 -7.45
N GLY A 42 -8.54 -17.30 -6.64
CA GLY A 42 -9.09 -17.52 -5.30
C GLY A 42 -8.01 -17.67 -4.21
N ASN A 43 -6.77 -17.23 -4.47
CA ASN A 43 -5.70 -17.27 -3.49
C ASN A 43 -5.97 -16.26 -2.35
N MET A 44 -6.60 -16.73 -1.29
CA MET A 44 -6.99 -15.89 -0.15
C MET A 44 -5.78 -15.25 0.55
N ALA A 45 -4.60 -15.87 0.51
CA ALA A 45 -3.41 -15.26 1.11
C ALA A 45 -2.96 -14.02 0.35
N VAL A 46 -2.92 -14.10 -0.99
CA VAL A 46 -2.61 -12.96 -1.85
C VAL A 46 -3.68 -11.89 -1.71
N THR A 47 -4.96 -12.27 -1.71
CA THR A 47 -6.08 -11.35 -1.51
C THR A 47 -5.97 -10.60 -0.18
N SER A 48 -5.70 -11.30 0.93
CA SER A 48 -5.54 -10.66 2.25
C SER A 48 -4.37 -9.69 2.27
N ARG A 49 -3.21 -10.06 1.68
CA ARG A 49 -2.05 -9.15 1.58
C ARG A 49 -2.41 -7.90 0.78
N LEU A 50 -3.04 -8.08 -0.38
CA LEU A 50 -3.41 -6.99 -1.29
C LEU A 50 -4.39 -6.01 -0.63
N VAL A 51 -5.42 -6.52 0.07
CA VAL A 51 -6.38 -5.68 0.80
C VAL A 51 -5.67 -4.83 1.85
N ILE A 52 -4.76 -5.42 2.63
CA ILE A 52 -4.03 -4.66 3.66
C ILE A 52 -3.08 -3.63 3.03
N LYS A 53 -2.41 -3.96 1.91
CA LYS A 53 -1.63 -2.97 1.16
C LYS A 53 -2.50 -1.80 0.72
N LEU A 54 -3.64 -2.08 0.09
CA LEU A 54 -4.63 -1.07 -0.32
C LEU A 54 -5.06 -0.16 0.85
N LEU A 55 -5.36 -0.74 2.02
CA LEU A 55 -5.70 0.02 3.22
C LEU A 55 -4.54 0.91 3.68
N SER A 56 -3.32 0.39 3.66
CA SER A 56 -2.10 1.13 4.01
C SER A 56 -1.89 2.32 3.07
N GLN A 57 -2.12 2.10 1.77
CA GLN A 57 -2.02 3.15 0.77
C GLN A 57 -3.12 4.20 0.91
N GLY A 58 -4.36 3.78 1.11
CA GLY A 58 -5.46 4.70 1.41
C GLY A 58 -5.19 5.54 2.65
N TYR A 59 -4.58 4.95 3.68
CA TYR A 59 -4.25 5.66 4.91
C TYR A 59 -3.18 6.73 4.71
N ILE A 60 -2.04 6.39 4.06
CA ILE A 60 -0.99 7.37 3.72
C ILE A 60 -1.58 8.55 2.93
N LEU A 61 -2.36 8.25 1.90
CA LEU A 61 -2.99 9.26 1.07
C LEU A 61 -3.93 10.16 1.89
N SER A 62 -4.72 9.58 2.79
CA SER A 62 -5.62 10.34 3.66
C SER A 62 -4.88 11.30 4.59
N VAL A 63 -3.74 10.88 5.15
CA VAL A 63 -2.92 11.74 6.02
C VAL A 63 -2.24 12.83 5.20
N SER A 64 -1.68 12.49 4.04
CA SER A 64 -1.03 13.45 3.14
C SER A 64 -2.00 14.56 2.70
N ILE A 65 -3.23 14.21 2.33
CA ILE A 65 -4.27 15.19 1.98
C ILE A 65 -4.59 16.10 3.16
N ARG A 66 -4.58 15.58 4.39
CA ARG A 66 -4.89 16.34 5.60
C ARG A 66 -3.77 17.29 6.02
N THR A 67 -2.51 16.91 5.81
CA THR A 67 -1.34 17.68 6.28
C THR A 67 -0.78 18.65 5.24
N SER A 68 -1.13 18.48 3.97
CA SER A 68 -0.60 19.32 2.87
C SER A 68 -1.43 20.58 2.63
N ASN A 69 -0.79 21.64 2.14
CA ASN A 69 -1.43 22.93 1.88
C ASN A 69 -2.16 22.95 0.52
N ASN A 70 -1.75 22.09 -0.42
CA ASN A 70 -2.32 22.02 -1.76
C ASN A 70 -2.25 20.58 -2.33
N LEU A 71 -2.97 20.37 -3.44
CA LEU A 71 -3.07 19.07 -4.11
C LEU A 71 -1.72 18.52 -4.56
N LEU A 72 -0.89 19.35 -5.19
CA LEU A 72 0.39 18.88 -5.73
C LEU A 72 1.32 18.41 -4.60
N GLU A 73 1.40 19.17 -3.51
CA GLU A 73 2.14 18.81 -2.31
C GLU A 73 1.67 17.46 -1.76
N ALA A 74 0.36 17.28 -1.60
CA ALA A 74 -0.21 16.02 -1.11
C ALA A 74 0.11 14.82 -2.01
N LEU A 75 0.09 15.01 -3.34
CA LEU A 75 0.44 13.96 -4.29
C LEU A 75 1.93 13.59 -4.18
N VAL A 76 2.81 14.58 -4.10
CA VAL A 76 4.26 14.38 -3.99
C VAL A 76 4.61 13.69 -2.67
N VAL A 77 4.07 14.17 -1.55
CA VAL A 77 4.27 13.57 -0.23
C VAL A 77 3.80 12.12 -0.23
N SER A 78 2.62 11.84 -0.80
CA SER A 78 2.12 10.47 -0.95
C SER A 78 3.10 9.60 -1.72
N ILE A 79 3.57 10.03 -2.90
CA ILE A 79 4.52 9.27 -3.72
C ILE A 79 5.80 8.96 -2.93
N VAL A 80 6.37 9.95 -2.25
CA VAL A 80 7.58 9.76 -1.43
C VAL A 80 7.34 8.77 -0.30
N SER A 81 6.23 8.91 0.43
CA SER A 81 5.83 7.97 1.47
C SER A 81 5.67 6.54 0.94
N PHE A 82 5.12 6.36 -0.27
CA PHE A 82 5.03 5.05 -0.90
C PHE A 82 6.38 4.45 -1.26
N LEU A 83 7.30 5.25 -1.79
CA LEU A 83 8.65 4.78 -2.08
C LEU A 83 9.37 4.34 -0.80
N ILE A 84 9.23 5.10 0.29
CA ILE A 84 9.75 4.71 1.61
C ILE A 84 9.12 3.39 2.06
N LEU A 85 7.81 3.22 1.88
CA LEU A 85 7.11 1.99 2.26
C LEU A 85 7.58 0.77 1.46
N LEU A 86 7.85 0.92 0.15
CA LEU A 86 8.41 -0.13 -0.70
C LEU A 86 9.81 -0.55 -0.22
N VAL A 87 10.65 0.42 0.13
CA VAL A 87 11.99 0.16 0.69
C VAL A 87 11.87 -0.58 2.03
N LEU A 88 10.97 -0.13 2.91
CA LEU A 88 10.71 -0.79 4.19
C LEU A 88 10.21 -2.22 3.98
N GLU A 89 9.28 -2.45 3.06
CA GLU A 89 8.80 -3.79 2.72
C GLU A 89 9.94 -4.69 2.21
N ALA A 90 10.85 -4.17 1.38
CA ALA A 90 12.02 -4.92 0.93
C ALA A 90 12.93 -5.32 2.10
N ILE A 91 13.21 -4.38 3.01
CA ILE A 91 14.01 -4.63 4.23
C ILE A 91 13.34 -5.72 5.09
N VAL A 92 12.05 -5.57 5.38
CA VAL A 92 11.30 -6.53 6.19
C VAL A 92 11.27 -7.92 5.54
N ARG A 93 11.06 -8.02 4.23
CA ARG A 93 11.14 -9.29 3.50
C ARG A 93 12.50 -9.95 3.66
N VAL A 94 13.60 -9.20 3.55
CA VAL A 94 14.96 -9.72 3.72
C VAL A 94 15.19 -10.19 5.17
N LEU A 95 14.80 -9.38 6.15
CA LEU A 95 14.95 -9.72 7.56
C LEU A 95 14.15 -10.98 7.94
N MET A 96 12.90 -11.11 7.50
CA MET A 96 12.07 -12.28 7.77
C MET A 96 12.65 -13.56 7.13
N ARG A 97 13.18 -13.45 5.91
CA ARG A 97 13.87 -14.56 5.24
C ARG A 97 15.13 -14.99 5.98
N TRP A 98 15.91 -14.04 6.48
CA TRP A 98 17.20 -14.35 7.12
C TRP A 98 17.04 -14.81 8.58
N TRP A 99 16.27 -14.08 9.39
CA TRP A 99 16.14 -14.33 10.82
C TRP A 99 15.14 -15.44 11.13
N ALA A 100 13.94 -15.39 10.55
CA ALA A 100 12.86 -16.34 10.83
C ALA A 100 12.80 -17.50 9.82
N LYS A 101 13.71 -17.54 8.83
CA LYS A 101 13.69 -18.48 7.70
C LYS A 101 12.32 -18.51 7.00
N LEU A 102 11.63 -17.38 6.97
CA LEU A 102 10.25 -17.26 6.52
C LEU A 102 10.21 -16.47 5.21
N ASP A 103 10.02 -17.18 4.09
CA ASP A 103 9.78 -16.54 2.79
C ASP A 103 8.31 -16.15 2.66
N LEU A 104 8.04 -14.88 3.00
CA LEU A 104 6.70 -14.30 2.94
C LEU A 104 6.08 -14.40 1.55
N ASP A 105 6.82 -14.08 0.50
CA ASP A 105 6.28 -14.07 -0.87
C ASP A 105 5.92 -15.49 -1.32
N ALA A 106 6.81 -16.46 -1.09
CA ALA A 106 6.56 -17.85 -1.48
C ALA A 106 5.40 -18.46 -0.69
N GLY A 107 5.31 -18.22 0.62
CA GLY A 107 4.21 -18.73 1.43
C GLY A 107 2.86 -18.10 1.07
N THR A 108 2.84 -16.78 0.81
CA THR A 108 1.63 -16.11 0.31
C THR A 108 1.21 -16.66 -1.04
N GLN A 109 2.14 -16.86 -1.99
CA GLN A 109 1.82 -17.44 -3.29
C GLN A 109 1.28 -18.89 -3.17
N GLN A 110 1.77 -19.67 -2.21
CA GLN A 110 1.26 -21.02 -1.92
C GLN A 110 -0.12 -21.04 -1.23
N GLY A 111 -0.78 -19.89 -1.06
CA GLY A 111 -2.10 -19.82 -0.43
C GLY A 111 -2.09 -19.85 1.09
N LYS A 112 -0.93 -19.72 1.75
CA LYS A 112 -0.84 -19.69 3.21
C LYS A 112 -1.32 -18.34 3.74
N VAL A 113 -2.59 -18.26 4.13
CA VAL A 113 -3.26 -17.00 4.53
C VAL A 113 -2.49 -16.26 5.62
N GLY A 114 -1.95 -16.97 6.61
CA GLY A 114 -1.13 -16.36 7.68
C GLY A 114 0.10 -15.60 7.16
N TYR A 115 0.73 -16.06 6.07
CA TYR A 115 1.88 -15.38 5.47
C TYR A 115 1.43 -14.07 4.80
N GLY A 116 0.31 -14.12 4.07
CA GLY A 116 -0.28 -12.94 3.44
C GLY A 116 -0.74 -11.88 4.46
N LEU A 117 -1.42 -12.32 5.53
CA LEU A 117 -1.84 -11.44 6.62
C LEU A 117 -0.66 -10.82 7.36
N PHE A 118 0.38 -11.61 7.65
CA PHE A 118 1.56 -11.11 8.35
C PHE A 118 2.34 -10.12 7.49
N ALA A 119 2.60 -10.45 6.21
CA ALA A 119 3.23 -9.54 5.27
C ALA A 119 2.44 -8.25 5.07
N GLY A 120 1.12 -8.36 4.91
CA GLY A 120 0.22 -7.21 4.80
C GLY A 120 0.26 -6.33 6.06
N THR A 121 0.14 -6.93 7.25
CA THR A 121 0.17 -6.19 8.52
C THR A 121 1.49 -5.45 8.72
N LEU A 122 2.62 -6.05 8.35
CA LEU A 122 3.93 -5.38 8.40
C LEU A 122 3.96 -4.14 7.49
N HIS A 123 3.36 -4.23 6.32
CA HIS A 123 3.19 -3.09 5.41
C HIS A 123 2.27 -2.01 6.01
N LEU A 124 1.18 -2.39 6.68
CA LEU A 124 0.30 -1.45 7.39
C LEU A 124 1.01 -0.74 8.55
N VAL A 125 1.77 -1.45 9.36
CA VAL A 125 2.57 -0.86 10.43
C VAL A 125 3.59 0.13 9.85
N GLY A 126 4.22 -0.22 8.73
CA GLY A 126 5.10 0.70 8.00
C GLY A 126 4.39 1.98 7.59
N ALA A 127 3.19 1.88 7.04
CA ALA A 127 2.37 3.04 6.69
C ALA A 127 2.05 3.90 7.91
N LEU A 128 1.64 3.29 9.03
CA LEU A 128 1.36 4.01 10.29
C LEU A 128 2.59 4.80 10.78
N ILE A 129 3.78 4.19 10.75
CA ILE A 129 5.03 4.84 11.15
C ILE A 129 5.32 6.04 10.24
N ILE A 130 5.26 5.86 8.92
CA ILE A 130 5.53 6.94 7.95
C ILE A 130 4.57 8.10 8.18
N THR A 131 3.27 7.82 8.29
CA THR A 131 2.26 8.86 8.50
C THR A 131 2.33 9.56 9.84
N ALA A 132 2.91 8.92 10.87
CA ALA A 132 3.14 9.57 12.15
C ALA A 132 4.28 10.61 12.08
N CYS A 133 5.07 10.59 11.02
CA CYS A 133 6.15 11.54 10.75
C CYS A 133 5.76 12.64 9.73
N LEU A 134 4.52 12.64 9.23
CA LEU A 134 3.96 13.64 8.31
C LEU A 134 3.17 14.70 9.07
#